data_AF-A0A151RGW2-F1
#
_entry.id   AF-A0A151RGW2-F1
#
_cell.length_a   1.000
_cell.length_b   1.000
_cell.length_c   1.000
_cell.angle_alpha   90.00
_cell.angle_beta   90.00
_cell.angle_gamma   90.00
#
_symmetry.space_group_name_H-M   'P 1'
#
loop_
_entity.id
_entity.type
_entity.pdbx_description
1 polymer ?
#
loop_
_entity_poly.entity_id
_entity_poly.type
_entity_poly.pdbx_seq_one_letter_code
_entity_poly.pdbx_strand_id
1 'polypeptide(L)'
;MATAANLLMPEMGAGKLHVLVIDDSHVDRKVIEHLLKISSCKVTVVESGSMALQYLGLDRDKSSISFDESSVFREIPVVVMSSENILTRIDR
;
A
#
# COMPACT_ATOMS: atom_id res chain seq x y z
N MET A 1 9.80 29.43 -29.02
CA MET A 1 9.74 29.69 -27.57
C MET A 1 8.60 28.87 -27.01
N ALA A 2 8.93 27.96 -26.10
CA ALA A 2 8.04 26.92 -25.58
C ALA A 2 6.88 27.50 -24.78
N THR A 3 5.69 26.97 -24.99
CA THR A 3 4.70 26.83 -23.91
C THR A 3 4.23 25.38 -23.98
N ALA A 4 4.92 24.52 -23.22
CA ALA A 4 4.48 23.16 -23.02
C ALA A 4 3.07 23.24 -22.41
N ALA A 5 2.11 22.60 -23.08
CA ALA A 5 0.76 22.43 -22.60
C ALA A 5 0.85 21.96 -21.14
N ASN A 6 0.36 22.83 -20.26
CA ASN A 6 0.19 22.55 -18.85
C ASN A 6 -0.71 21.30 -18.80
N LEU A 7 -0.12 20.13 -18.57
CA LEU A 7 -0.84 18.94 -18.14
C LEU A 7 -1.27 19.21 -16.70
N LEU A 8 -2.23 20.12 -16.54
CA LEU A 8 -2.99 20.31 -15.32
C LEU A 8 -3.80 19.03 -15.15
N MET A 9 -3.17 18.03 -14.52
CA MET A 9 -3.92 17.00 -13.84
C MET A 9 -4.84 17.73 -12.86
N PRO A 10 -6.14 17.40 -12.79
CA PRO A 10 -7.02 18.05 -11.86
C PRO A 10 -6.44 17.92 -10.46
N GLU A 11 -6.27 19.05 -9.77
CA GLU A 11 -6.13 19.11 -8.31
C GLU A 11 -7.41 18.51 -7.74
N MET A 12 -7.44 17.18 -7.69
CA MET A 12 -8.42 16.43 -6.94
C MET A 12 -8.19 16.89 -5.50
N GLY A 13 -9.14 17.64 -4.94
CA GLY A 13 -9.14 17.98 -3.51
C GLY A 13 -9.29 16.71 -2.69
N ALA A 14 -8.21 15.93 -2.59
CA ALA A 14 -8.22 14.53 -2.21
C ALA A 14 -7.00 14.27 -1.32
N GLY A 15 -7.25 13.72 -0.14
CA GLY A 15 -6.22 13.29 0.78
C GLY A 15 -5.17 12.42 0.09
N LYS A 16 -3.93 12.50 0.58
CA LYS A 16 -2.82 11.70 0.06
C LYS A 16 -3.17 10.20 0.16
N LEU A 17 -3.43 9.55 -0.98
CA LEU A 17 -3.72 8.12 -1.05
C LEU A 17 -2.61 7.33 -0.35
N HIS A 18 -2.99 6.44 0.56
CA HIS A 18 -2.03 5.67 1.36
C HIS A 18 -1.95 4.24 0.87
N VAL A 19 -0.82 3.86 0.27
CA VAL A 19 -0.59 2.52 -0.26
C VAL A 19 0.14 1.64 0.76
N LEU A 20 -0.36 0.43 1.00
CA LEU A 20 0.34 -0.62 1.75
C LEU A 20 0.94 -1.63 0.77
N VAL A 21 2.26 -1.67 0.66
CA VAL A 21 3.01 -2.60 -0.21
C VAL A 21 3.44 -3.80 0.62
N ILE A 22 3.10 -5.00 0.14
CA ILE A 22 3.39 -6.28 0.79
C ILE A 22 4.23 -7.09 -0.19
N ASP A 23 5.52 -7.23 0.09
CA ASP A 23 6.48 -7.88 -0.79
C ASP A 23 7.70 -8.35 0.03
N ASP A 24 8.21 -9.54 -0.24
CA ASP A 24 9.34 -10.15 0.48
C ASP A 24 10.70 -9.85 -0.18
N SER A 25 10.70 -9.40 -1.43
CA SER A 25 11.89 -8.98 -2.16
C SER A 25 12.28 -7.56 -1.77
N HIS A 26 13.45 -7.44 -1.13
CA HIS A 26 14.00 -6.15 -0.74
C HIS A 26 14.26 -5.21 -1.95
N VAL A 27 14.53 -5.78 -3.13
CA VAL A 27 14.69 -5.00 -4.37
C VAL A 27 13.35 -4.46 -4.83
N ASP A 28 12.33 -5.31 -4.93
CA ASP A 28 11.01 -4.93 -5.43
C ASP A 28 10.34 -3.92 -4.50
N ARG A 29 10.44 -4.12 -3.17
CA ARG A 29 10.03 -3.15 -2.15
C ARG A 29 10.58 -1.75 -2.41
N LYS A 30 11.87 -1.62 -2.69
CA LYS A 30 12.51 -0.31 -2.93
C LYS A 30 12.04 0.33 -4.22
N VAL A 31 11.88 -0.46 -5.28
CA VAL A 31 11.40 0.02 -6.58
C VAL A 31 9.96 0.52 -6.45
N ILE A 32 9.07 -0.30 -5.90
CA ILE A 32 7.65 0.02 -5.73
C ILE A 32 7.47 1.23 -4.80
N GLU A 33 8.18 1.25 -3.66
CA GLU A 33 8.13 2.38 -2.73
C GLU A 33 8.56 3.69 -3.39
N HIS A 34 9.63 3.66 -4.18
CA HIS A 34 10.13 4.84 -4.87
C HIS A 34 9.12 5.36 -5.91
N LEU A 35 8.58 4.46 -6.75
CA LEU A 35 7.58 4.81 -7.76
C LEU A 35 6.32 5.42 -7.15
N LEU A 36 5.81 4.82 -6.07
CA LEU A 36 4.61 5.30 -5.40
C LEU A 36 4.84 6.63 -4.66
N LYS A 37 6.04 6.85 -4.11
CA LYS A 37 6.41 8.15 -3.54
C LYS A 37 6.44 9.26 -4.58
N ILE A 38 6.89 8.96 -5.81
CA ILE A 38 6.86 9.90 -6.94
C ILE A 38 5.41 10.20 -7.35
N SER A 39 4.51 9.20 -7.31
CA SER A 39 3.08 9.38 -7.64
C SER A 39 2.26 10.05 -6.53
N SER A 40 2.90 10.83 -5.65
CA SER A 40 2.27 11.52 -4.51
C SER A 40 1.51 10.61 -3.54
N CYS A 41 1.83 9.31 -3.46
CA CYS A 41 1.23 8.41 -2.48
C CYS A 41 1.99 8.47 -1.13
N LYS A 42 1.27 8.22 -0.04
CA LYS A 42 1.88 7.83 1.24
C LYS A 42 2.09 6.33 1.15
N VAL A 43 3.28 5.84 1.48
CA VAL A 43 3.59 4.42 1.29
C VAL A 43 4.01 3.82 2.62
N THR A 44 3.43 2.67 2.95
CA THR A 44 3.92 1.77 3.99
C THR A 44 4.32 0.48 3.33
N VAL A 45 5.52 -0.01 3.65
CA VAL A 45 6.04 -1.26 3.10
C VAL A 45 6.16 -2.27 4.24
N VAL A 46 5.69 -3.49 4.02
CA VAL A 46 5.80 -4.61 4.95
C VAL A 46 6.30 -5.85 4.21
N GLU A 47 6.99 -6.74 4.94
CA GLU A 47 7.72 -7.85 4.32
C GLU A 47 6.88 -9.13 4.18
N SER A 48 5.70 -9.19 4.82
CA SER A 48 4.85 -10.38 4.81
C SER A 48 3.38 -10.06 5.06
N GLY A 49 2.50 -11.00 4.70
CA GLY A 49 1.07 -10.91 4.98
C GLY A 49 0.75 -10.80 6.48
N SER A 50 1.48 -11.50 7.35
CA SER A 50 1.28 -11.40 8.80
C SER A 50 1.60 -10.00 9.34
N MET A 51 2.68 -9.37 8.85
CA MET A 51 2.98 -7.98 9.18
C MET A 51 1.93 -7.02 8.63
N ALA A 52 1.37 -7.31 7.45
CA ALA A 52 0.27 -6.53 6.89
C ALA A 52 -0.98 -6.61 7.77
N LEU A 53 -1.37 -7.83 8.19
CA LEU A 53 -2.50 -8.02 9.11
C LEU A 53 -2.27 -7.32 10.45
N GLN A 54 -1.06 -7.38 11.00
CA GLN A 54 -0.71 -6.64 12.22
C GLN A 54 -0.79 -5.12 12.01
N TYR A 55 -0.25 -4.61 10.90
CA TYR A 55 -0.30 -3.20 10.54
C TYR A 55 -1.75 -2.71 10.38
N LEU A 56 -2.58 -3.55 9.77
CA LEU A 56 -4.01 -3.32 9.59
C LEU A 56 -4.82 -3.60 10.87
N GLY A 57 -4.22 -4.07 11.96
CA GLY A 57 -4.96 -4.40 13.19
C GLY A 57 -5.92 -5.60 13.06
N LEU A 58 -5.74 -6.42 12.03
CA LEU A 58 -6.55 -7.60 11.73
C LEU A 58 -5.97 -8.90 12.32
N ASP A 59 -4.89 -8.79 13.08
CA ASP A 59 -4.24 -9.91 13.78
C ASP A 59 -5.09 -10.37 14.98
N ARG A 60 -5.74 -11.53 14.84
CA ARG A 60 -6.79 -12.03 15.76
C ARG A 60 -6.32 -12.26 17.20
N ASP A 61 -5.00 -12.43 17.40
CA ASP A 61 -4.43 -12.83 18.69
C ASP A 61 -4.00 -11.64 19.60
N LYS A 62 -4.23 -10.38 19.17
CA LYS A 62 -3.91 -9.16 19.94
C LYS A 62 -5.09 -8.19 20.05
N SER A 63 -6.27 -8.70 20.40
CA SER A 63 -7.49 -7.89 20.49
C SER A 63 -7.58 -7.08 21.80
N SER A 64 -7.17 -5.81 21.75
CA SER A 64 -7.79 -4.75 22.58
C SER A 64 -7.65 -3.34 22.00
N ILE A 65 -7.60 -3.21 20.67
CA ILE A 65 -7.74 -1.89 20.03
C ILE A 65 -9.15 -1.84 19.46
N SER A 66 -10.01 -1.00 20.04
CA SER A 66 -11.28 -0.62 19.43
C SER A 66 -10.97 0.19 18.18
N PHE A 67 -10.98 -0.45 17.03
CA PHE A 67 -10.80 0.22 15.75
C PHE A 67 -12.09 0.95 15.40
N ASP A 68 -12.01 2.27 15.19
CA ASP A 68 -12.98 2.96 14.36
C ASP A 68 -12.79 2.44 12.92
N GLU A 69 -13.43 1.31 12.62
CA GLU A 69 -13.38 0.52 11.38
C GLU A 69 -13.66 1.33 10.10
N SER A 70 -14.13 2.57 10.23
CA SER A 70 -14.73 3.31 9.12
C SER A 70 -13.78 4.24 8.36
N SER A 71 -12.65 4.69 8.91
CA SER A 71 -11.84 5.75 8.28
C SER A 71 -10.48 5.29 7.75
N VAL A 72 -9.78 4.41 8.48
CA VAL A 72 -8.41 4.02 8.12
C VAL A 72 -8.38 3.04 6.95
N PHE A 73 -9.34 2.12 6.85
CA PHE A 73 -9.30 1.04 5.85
C PHE A 73 -9.92 1.39 4.51
N ARG A 74 -10.84 2.35 4.46
CA ARG A 74 -11.58 2.68 3.23
C ARG A 74 -10.74 3.42 2.20
N GLU A 75 -9.61 3.99 2.62
CA GLU A 75 -8.77 4.86 1.79
C GLU A 75 -7.37 4.28 1.52
N ILE A 76 -7.04 3.09 2.06
CA ILE A 76 -5.72 2.46 1.87
C ILE A 76 -5.76 1.45 0.72
N PRO A 77 -5.30 1.81 -0.50
CA PRO A 77 -4.99 0.81 -1.52
C PRO A 77 -3.91 -0.18 -1.03
N VAL A 78 -4.19 -1.48 -1.11
CA VAL A 78 -3.23 -2.54 -0.78
C VAL A 78 -2.60 -3.07 -2.08
N VAL A 79 -1.28 -3.12 -2.15
CA VAL A 79 -0.51 -3.68 -3.27
C VAL A 79 0.20 -4.93 -2.77
N VAL A 80 -0.25 -6.08 -3.26
CA VAL A 80 0.40 -7.37 -3.03
C VAL A 80 1.25 -7.69 -4.26
N MET A 81 2.56 -7.76 -4.07
CA MET A 81 3.49 -8.19 -5.10
C MET A 81 4.16 -9.48 -4.64
N SER A 82 4.35 -10.41 -5.57
CA SER A 82 4.93 -11.71 -5.31
C SER A 82 6.16 -11.85 -6.17
N SER A 83 7.31 -12.11 -5.55
CA SER A 83 8.50 -12.52 -6.28
C SER A 83 8.48 -14.05 -6.38
N GLU A 84 8.14 -14.57 -7.56
CA GLU A 84 8.42 -15.92 -8.07
C GLU A 84 8.72 -17.01 -7.00
N ASN A 85 7.67 -17.58 -6.37
CA ASN A 85 7.53 -18.99 -5.92
C ASN A 85 6.46 -19.14 -4.82
N ILE A 86 5.18 -18.90 -5.15
CA ILE A 86 4.08 -19.06 -4.18
C ILE A 86 3.63 -20.53 -4.12
N LEU A 87 4.20 -21.33 -3.22
CA LEU A 87 3.60 -22.62 -2.83
C LEU A 87 2.29 -22.47 -2.03
N THR A 88 1.96 -21.25 -1.60
CA THR A 88 0.76 -20.92 -0.82
C THR A 88 -0.39 -20.42 -1.69
N ARG A 89 -0.72 -21.13 -2.77
CA ARG A 89 -2.08 -21.04 -3.31
C ARG A 89 -3.02 -21.49 -2.19
N ILE A 90 -3.93 -20.60 -1.76
CA ILE A 90 -5.07 -21.02 -0.93
C ILE A 90 -5.87 -21.97 -1.81
N ASP A 91 -5.72 -23.27 -1.57
CA ASP A 91 -6.59 -24.24 -2.19
C ASP A 91 -7.98 -24.05 -1.57
N ARG A 92 -8.98 -24.05 -2.44
CA ARG A 92 -10.35 -23.59 -2.16
C ARG A 92 -11.11 -24.52 -1.24
#